data_AF-A0A821YBB4-F1
#
_entry.id   AF-A0A821YBB4-F1
#
_cell.length_a   1.000
_cell.length_b   1.000
_cell.length_c   1.000
_cell.angle_alpha   90.00
_cell.angle_beta   90.00
_cell.angle_gamma   90.00
#
_symmetry.space_group_name_H-M   'P 1'
#
loop_
_entity.id
_entity.type
_entity.pdbx_description
1 polymer ?
#
loop_
_entity_poly.entity_id
_entity_poly.type
_entity_poly.pdbx_seq_one_letter_code
_entity_poly.pdbx_strand_id
1 'polypeptide(L)'
;MEITDYFKNQLCQILWNELSNEQLFQTGLILRITSTTLIPLLREKNSYVEKSLSFLLTNDQCTIIRGLLNCDIILTSPEDILSFDLLTIDKCRRNEFDIGRSMLTVQRWLKKYVRDVLDESDEILHVKYHLIYSVGGQQQVDGGAKRWKTIQTILELVKKHAVNISKCFYVNVCYKPSERESTFPQFRLQSYEPFPLLYKLIILSFILEAHSSVEYLVHKFPRLDLQLFLIIRDLLSSEVLLVAFTNRYRVNYGVNPSSSFNRLMAVPFRAKDVVTDRTGFSHPDVALVLTQLSYYYSGLNEEETDPASIYDQWILYEDEKYIPKSIKQWNKINLKDYQQQFDYLFSTLRHNMLVINCFLDYFVFSRETKQFPHKLVASVWNFSSSLLSEIITGFSGTNDIQLLLPIHIRQYDLSELQKTDTIVLNNLLKSENENY
;
A
#
# COMPACT_ATOMS: atom_id res chain seq x y z
N MET A 1 30.24 -37.75 6.54
CA MET A 1 30.99 -36.86 5.64
C MET A 1 30.63 -37.08 4.17
N GLU A 2 30.50 -38.31 3.67
CA GLU A 2 30.18 -38.55 2.24
C GLU A 2 28.76 -38.14 1.80
N ILE A 3 27.74 -38.30 2.66
CA ILE A 3 26.35 -37.92 2.33
C ILE A 3 26.21 -36.41 2.18
N THR A 4 26.90 -35.64 3.01
CA THR A 4 26.88 -34.17 2.96
C THR A 4 27.47 -33.63 1.66
N ASP A 5 28.57 -34.20 1.16
CA ASP A 5 29.23 -33.72 -0.06
C ASP A 5 28.44 -34.05 -1.33
N TYR A 6 27.73 -35.19 -1.38
CA TYR A 6 26.81 -35.51 -2.47
C TYR A 6 25.66 -34.49 -2.58
N PHE A 7 25.00 -34.20 -1.45
CA PHE A 7 23.90 -33.21 -1.43
C PHE A 7 24.40 -31.79 -1.67
N LYS A 8 25.61 -31.43 -1.19
CA LYS A 8 26.25 -30.14 -1.47
C LYS A 8 26.51 -29.96 -2.96
N ASN A 9 27.04 -30.97 -3.65
CA ASN A 9 27.28 -30.93 -5.09
C ASN A 9 25.97 -30.82 -5.90
N GLN A 10 24.91 -31.51 -5.45
CA GLN A 10 23.59 -31.44 -6.10
C GLN A 10 22.94 -30.07 -5.91
N LEU A 11 23.03 -29.47 -4.72
CA LEU A 11 22.52 -28.11 -4.45
C LEU A 11 23.26 -27.07 -5.31
N CYS A 12 24.59 -27.18 -5.41
CA CYS A 12 25.39 -26.29 -6.24
C CYS A 12 24.99 -26.40 -7.71
N GLN A 13 24.73 -27.61 -8.23
CA GLN A 13 24.26 -27.79 -9.63
C GLN A 13 22.89 -27.16 -9.88
N ILE A 14 21.96 -27.26 -8.93
CA ILE A 14 20.61 -26.68 -9.04
C ILE A 14 20.67 -25.15 -9.04
N LEU A 15 21.43 -24.56 -8.10
CA LEU A 15 21.65 -23.11 -8.04
C LEU A 15 22.36 -22.56 -9.29
N TRP A 16 23.13 -23.41 -9.98
CA TRP A 16 24.01 -23.07 -11.10
C TRP A 16 23.36 -23.18 -12.48
N ASN A 17 22.64 -24.28 -12.73
CA ASN A 17 22.17 -24.62 -14.07
C ASN A 17 20.67 -24.41 -14.25
N GLU A 18 19.90 -24.39 -13.17
CA GLU A 18 18.44 -24.46 -13.23
C GLU A 18 17.76 -23.15 -12.80
N LEU A 19 18.45 -22.28 -12.06
CA LEU A 19 17.94 -20.97 -11.63
C LEU A 19 18.74 -19.84 -12.29
N SER A 20 18.05 -18.83 -12.85
CA SER A 20 18.75 -17.69 -13.46
C SER A 20 19.28 -16.72 -12.41
N ASN A 21 20.38 -16.02 -12.70
CA ASN A 21 20.91 -14.97 -11.83
C ASN A 21 19.84 -13.92 -11.46
N GLU A 22 18.98 -13.55 -12.42
CA GLU A 22 17.89 -12.61 -12.18
C GLU A 22 16.87 -13.13 -11.15
N GLN A 23 16.56 -14.43 -11.15
CA GLN A 23 15.67 -15.05 -10.14
C GLN A 23 16.33 -15.13 -8.76
N LEU A 24 17.63 -15.35 -8.71
CA LEU A 24 18.43 -15.37 -7.47
C LEU A 24 18.56 -13.97 -6.85
N PHE A 25 18.68 -12.92 -7.67
CA PHE A 25 18.69 -11.52 -7.24
C PHE A 25 17.30 -11.01 -6.84
N GLN A 26 16.25 -11.34 -7.60
CA GLN A 26 14.87 -10.92 -7.33
C GLN A 26 14.28 -11.48 -6.02
N THR A 27 14.83 -12.58 -5.51
CA THR A 27 14.34 -13.24 -4.29
C THR A 27 15.20 -13.02 -3.06
N GLY A 28 16.29 -12.24 -3.16
CA GLY A 28 17.26 -12.13 -2.08
C GLY A 28 17.94 -13.45 -1.72
N LEU A 29 17.79 -14.52 -2.53
CA LEU A 29 18.43 -15.81 -2.27
C LEU A 29 19.97 -15.67 -2.35
N ILE A 30 20.48 -14.77 -3.19
CA ILE A 30 21.91 -14.41 -3.17
C ILE A 30 22.32 -13.80 -1.83
N LEU A 31 21.50 -12.91 -1.24
CA LEU A 31 21.76 -12.33 0.08
C LEU A 31 21.68 -13.37 1.20
N ARG A 32 20.79 -14.36 1.08
CA ARG A 32 20.74 -15.57 1.94
C ARG A 32 21.98 -16.45 1.82
N ILE A 33 22.88 -16.23 0.88
CA ILE A 33 24.03 -17.11 0.71
C ILE A 33 25.36 -16.33 0.71
N THR A 34 25.36 -15.03 0.41
CA THR A 34 26.54 -14.16 0.57
C THR A 34 26.71 -13.78 2.03
N SER A 35 27.76 -14.27 2.67
CA SER A 35 28.12 -13.91 4.04
C SER A 35 28.60 -12.46 4.17
N THR A 36 28.32 -11.84 5.31
CA THR A 36 28.84 -10.53 5.75
C THR A 36 30.27 -10.59 6.33
N THR A 37 31.06 -11.59 5.95
CA THR A 37 32.51 -11.66 6.17
C THR A 37 33.33 -11.38 4.91
N LEU A 38 32.67 -10.89 3.85
CA LEU A 38 33.28 -10.65 2.54
C LEU A 38 34.24 -9.46 2.47
N ILE A 39 34.19 -8.49 3.39
CA ILE A 39 35.11 -7.35 3.36
C ILE A 39 36.51 -7.69 3.90
N PRO A 40 36.67 -8.48 4.99
CA PRO A 40 38.00 -8.89 5.47
C PRO A 40 38.66 -10.01 4.64
N LEU A 41 37.91 -10.98 4.12
CA LEU A 41 38.46 -12.14 3.39
C LEU A 41 38.87 -11.83 1.94
N LEU A 42 38.36 -10.75 1.35
CA LEU A 42 38.88 -10.21 0.08
C LEU A 42 40.31 -9.66 0.19
N ARG A 43 40.87 -9.54 1.42
CA ARG A 43 42.26 -9.09 1.64
C ARG A 43 43.30 -10.22 1.67
N GLU A 44 42.92 -11.48 1.87
CA GLU A 44 43.90 -12.58 1.99
C GLU A 44 43.60 -13.71 0.99
N LYS A 45 44.31 -13.66 -0.14
CA LYS A 45 44.48 -14.80 -1.04
C LYS A 45 45.24 -15.92 -0.34
N ASN A 46 44.79 -17.17 -0.50
CA ASN A 46 45.62 -18.33 -0.93
C ASN A 46 44.75 -19.59 -1.10
N SER A 47 44.53 -20.06 -2.33
CA SER A 47 45.35 -21.03 -3.10
C SER A 47 45.17 -22.50 -2.64
N TYR A 48 44.28 -23.25 -3.33
CA TYR A 48 44.62 -24.47 -4.09
C TYR A 48 43.41 -25.09 -4.83
N VAL A 49 42.17 -24.76 -4.43
CA VAL A 49 40.93 -25.29 -5.07
C VAL A 49 40.45 -24.41 -6.25
N GLU A 50 41.05 -23.23 -6.44
CA GLU A 50 40.52 -22.16 -7.30
C GLU A 50 40.63 -22.40 -8.81
N LYS A 51 41.52 -23.25 -9.33
CA LYS A 51 41.84 -23.18 -10.76
C LYS A 51 40.85 -23.87 -11.70
N SER A 52 40.06 -24.83 -11.23
CA SER A 52 39.20 -25.62 -12.14
C SER A 52 37.77 -25.08 -12.27
N LEU A 53 37.30 -24.26 -11.32
CA LEU A 53 35.92 -23.73 -11.28
C LEU A 53 35.84 -22.20 -11.38
N SER A 54 36.93 -21.46 -11.13
CA SER A 54 36.95 -19.98 -11.16
C SER A 54 36.71 -19.35 -12.53
N PHE A 55 36.88 -20.11 -13.62
CA PHE A 55 36.69 -19.58 -14.96
C PHE A 55 35.20 -19.51 -15.38
N LEU A 56 34.30 -20.15 -14.63
CA LEU A 56 32.89 -20.26 -14.95
C LEU A 56 31.97 -19.45 -14.02
N LEU A 57 32.43 -19.07 -12.82
CA LEU A 57 31.66 -18.47 -11.72
C LEU A 57 31.92 -16.96 -11.55
N THR A 58 30.92 -16.16 -11.16
CA THR A 58 31.17 -14.81 -10.63
C THR A 58 31.72 -14.88 -9.19
N ASN A 59 32.48 -13.87 -8.76
CA ASN A 59 33.10 -13.83 -7.43
C ASN A 59 32.07 -14.01 -6.29
N ASP A 60 30.86 -13.50 -6.45
CA ASP A 60 29.79 -13.61 -5.46
C ASP A 60 29.32 -15.07 -5.31
N GLN A 61 29.21 -15.81 -6.43
CA GLN A 61 28.79 -17.22 -6.44
C GLN A 61 29.84 -18.16 -5.83
N CYS A 62 31.13 -17.89 -6.05
CA CYS A 62 32.20 -18.64 -5.37
C CYS A 62 32.16 -18.45 -3.85
N THR A 63 31.78 -17.27 -3.39
CA THR A 63 31.79 -16.93 -1.96
C THR A 63 30.58 -17.51 -1.23
N ILE A 64 29.42 -17.47 -1.90
CA ILE A 64 28.18 -18.16 -1.54
C ILE A 64 28.42 -19.65 -1.25
N ILE A 65 29.05 -20.35 -2.20
CA ILE A 65 29.29 -21.79 -2.08
C ILE A 65 30.29 -22.08 -0.96
N ARG A 66 31.34 -21.25 -0.80
CA ARG A 66 32.31 -21.40 0.31
C ARG A 66 31.66 -21.22 1.67
N GLY A 67 30.75 -20.26 1.82
CA GLY A 67 30.05 -20.05 3.09
C GLY A 67 29.12 -21.21 3.50
N LEU A 68 28.37 -21.76 2.54
CA LEU A 68 27.54 -22.95 2.77
C LEU A 68 28.37 -24.20 3.08
N LEU A 69 29.58 -24.31 2.54
CA LEU A 69 30.46 -25.45 2.77
C LEU A 69 31.12 -25.44 4.15
N ASN A 70 31.31 -24.25 4.74
CA ASN A 70 32.08 -24.01 5.97
C ASN A 70 31.23 -23.85 7.26
N CYS A 71 29.90 -24.00 7.18
CA CYS A 71 28.97 -23.73 8.28
C CYS A 71 28.96 -22.25 8.73
N ASP A 72 28.97 -21.33 7.76
CA ASP A 72 28.96 -19.89 8.03
C ASP A 72 27.58 -19.36 8.46
N ILE A 73 27.58 -18.16 9.07
CA ILE A 73 26.38 -17.42 9.45
C ILE A 73 25.86 -16.64 8.24
N ILE A 74 24.56 -16.77 7.98
CA ILE A 74 23.83 -16.03 6.95
C ILE A 74 23.00 -14.94 7.61
N LEU A 75 23.16 -13.69 7.18
CA LEU A 75 22.27 -12.60 7.55
C LEU A 75 21.27 -12.36 6.41
N THR A 76 19.98 -12.44 6.70
CA THR A 76 18.91 -12.26 5.72
C THR A 76 17.71 -11.59 6.37
N SER A 77 16.93 -10.86 5.57
CA SER A 77 15.66 -10.33 6.04
C SER A 77 14.57 -11.41 5.99
N PRO A 78 13.53 -11.33 6.85
CA PRO A 78 12.35 -12.19 6.73
C PRO A 78 11.64 -12.03 5.37
N GLU A 79 11.71 -10.86 4.76
CA GLU A 79 11.04 -10.55 3.49
C GLU A 79 11.63 -11.35 2.33
N ASP A 80 12.95 -11.54 2.29
CA ASP A 80 13.62 -12.32 1.26
C ASP A 80 13.23 -13.79 1.30
N ILE A 81 13.14 -14.36 2.50
CA ILE A 81 12.77 -15.76 2.69
C ILE A 81 11.34 -16.01 2.26
N LEU A 82 10.41 -15.16 2.72
CA LEU A 82 9.00 -15.25 2.33
C LEU A 82 8.83 -14.99 0.83
N SER A 83 9.62 -14.08 0.24
CA SER A 83 9.59 -13.82 -1.21
C SER A 83 10.01 -15.05 -2.01
N PHE A 84 11.04 -15.77 -1.56
CA PHE A 84 11.47 -17.02 -2.20
C PHE A 84 10.39 -18.11 -2.10
N ASP A 85 9.71 -18.21 -0.95
CA ASP A 85 8.61 -19.15 -0.76
C ASP A 85 7.42 -18.83 -1.68
N LEU A 86 7.03 -17.55 -1.74
CA LEU A 86 5.94 -17.09 -2.61
C LEU A 86 6.29 -17.23 -4.10
N LEU A 87 7.53 -16.94 -4.51
CA LEU A 87 7.96 -17.14 -5.89
C LEU A 87 7.93 -18.62 -6.28
N THR A 88 8.34 -19.52 -5.38
CA THR A 88 8.27 -20.98 -5.64
C THR A 88 6.83 -21.41 -5.94
N ILE A 89 5.87 -20.87 -5.19
CA ILE A 89 4.43 -21.11 -5.42
C ILE A 89 4.00 -20.52 -6.76
N ASP A 90 4.39 -19.28 -7.08
CA ASP A 90 4.04 -18.64 -8.36
C ASP A 90 4.58 -19.43 -9.56
N LYS A 91 5.84 -19.89 -9.51
CA LYS A 91 6.46 -20.72 -10.55
C LYS A 91 5.71 -22.03 -10.77
N CYS A 92 5.34 -22.72 -9.70
CA CYS A 92 4.49 -23.90 -9.78
C CYS A 92 3.11 -23.59 -10.40
N ARG A 93 2.50 -22.45 -10.05
CA ARG A 93 1.20 -22.03 -10.61
C ARG A 93 1.26 -21.68 -12.10
N ARG A 94 2.41 -21.18 -12.58
CA ARG A 94 2.65 -20.89 -13.99
C ARG A 94 3.00 -22.12 -14.83
N ASN A 95 2.93 -23.33 -14.25
CA ASN A 95 3.38 -24.57 -14.86
C ASN A 95 4.88 -24.60 -15.21
N GLU A 96 5.69 -23.72 -14.59
CA GLU A 96 7.15 -23.73 -14.69
C GLU A 96 7.72 -24.76 -13.69
N PHE A 97 7.31 -26.03 -13.85
CA PHE A 97 7.55 -27.08 -12.86
C PHE A 97 9.02 -27.45 -12.67
N ASP A 98 9.84 -27.33 -13.71
CA ASP A 98 11.27 -27.60 -13.61
C ASP A 98 11.93 -26.64 -12.61
N ILE A 99 11.74 -25.33 -12.81
CA ILE A 99 12.21 -24.27 -11.91
C ILE A 99 11.59 -24.42 -10.51
N GLY A 100 10.27 -24.65 -10.44
CA GLY A 100 9.57 -24.84 -9.17
C GLY A 100 10.13 -26.03 -8.36
N ARG A 101 10.48 -27.14 -9.03
CA ARG A 101 11.08 -28.32 -8.39
C ARG A 101 12.48 -28.03 -7.88
N SER A 102 13.28 -27.30 -8.64
CA SER A 102 14.62 -26.81 -8.24
C SER A 102 14.52 -25.96 -6.97
N MET A 103 13.63 -24.96 -6.96
CA MET A 103 13.40 -24.10 -5.79
C MET A 103 12.90 -24.90 -4.58
N LEU A 104 11.96 -25.82 -4.76
CA LEU A 104 11.45 -26.69 -3.69
C LEU A 104 12.56 -27.58 -3.10
N THR A 105 13.50 -28.03 -3.93
CA THR A 105 14.67 -28.81 -3.49
C THR A 105 15.58 -27.97 -2.61
N VAL A 106 15.84 -26.72 -2.99
CA VAL A 106 16.58 -25.75 -2.15
C VAL A 106 15.85 -25.49 -0.83
N GLN A 107 14.54 -25.26 -0.85
CA GLN A 107 13.75 -25.07 0.39
C GLN A 107 13.84 -26.27 1.33
N ARG A 108 13.72 -27.49 0.80
CA ARG A 108 13.84 -28.72 1.60
C ARG A 108 15.24 -28.87 2.19
N TRP A 109 16.26 -28.49 1.43
CA TRP A 109 17.64 -28.52 1.92
C TRP A 109 17.84 -27.51 3.05
N LEU A 110 17.40 -26.26 2.88
CA LEU A 110 17.48 -25.23 3.93
C LEU A 110 16.78 -25.70 5.20
N LYS A 111 15.55 -26.23 5.09
CA LYS A 111 14.79 -26.76 6.25
C LYS A 111 15.48 -27.94 6.95
N LYS A 112 16.35 -28.68 6.25
CA LYS A 112 17.03 -29.85 6.81
C LYS A 112 18.38 -29.53 7.44
N TYR A 113 19.08 -28.52 6.91
CA TYR A 113 20.48 -28.27 7.23
C TYR A 113 20.76 -26.87 7.81
N VAL A 114 19.80 -25.95 7.78
CA VAL A 114 19.91 -24.59 8.31
C VAL A 114 19.06 -24.46 9.57
N ARG A 115 19.56 -23.72 10.57
CA ARG A 115 18.83 -23.28 11.77
C ARG A 115 18.68 -21.77 11.70
N ASP A 116 17.47 -21.28 11.86
CA ASP A 116 17.18 -19.84 11.84
C ASP A 116 17.29 -19.27 13.26
N VAL A 117 17.99 -18.15 13.40
CA VAL A 117 18.10 -17.40 14.66
C VAL A 117 17.51 -16.01 14.44
N LEU A 118 16.51 -15.65 15.26
CA LEU A 118 15.81 -14.37 15.16
C LEU A 118 16.24 -13.47 16.32
N ASP A 119 16.81 -12.31 16.02
CA ASP A 119 17.02 -11.23 16.98
C ASP A 119 15.81 -10.28 16.96
N GLU A 120 15.42 -9.71 18.10
CA GLU A 120 14.17 -8.93 18.26
C GLU A 120 12.94 -9.64 17.66
N SER A 121 12.78 -10.91 18.06
CA SER A 121 11.78 -11.83 17.53
C SER A 121 10.33 -11.40 17.76
N ASP A 122 10.07 -10.58 18.76
CA ASP A 122 8.79 -9.90 19.00
C ASP A 122 8.43 -8.93 17.87
N GLU A 123 9.38 -8.10 17.45
CA GLU A 123 9.17 -7.23 16.30
C GLU A 123 9.11 -8.04 15.01
N ILE A 124 10.02 -8.99 14.78
CA ILE A 124 10.03 -9.79 13.55
C ILE A 124 8.71 -10.57 13.38
N LEU A 125 8.22 -11.23 14.44
CA LEU A 125 7.01 -12.06 14.40
C LEU A 125 5.70 -11.27 14.58
N HIS A 126 5.78 -9.94 14.63
CA HIS A 126 4.60 -9.11 14.84
C HIS A 126 3.58 -9.29 13.71
N VAL A 127 2.31 -9.46 14.08
CA VAL A 127 1.15 -9.57 13.17
C VAL A 127 0.97 -8.45 12.15
N LYS A 128 1.68 -7.33 12.29
CA LYS A 128 1.60 -6.21 11.36
C LYS A 128 2.37 -6.52 10.06
N TYR A 129 3.37 -7.40 10.14
CA TYR A 129 4.22 -7.74 9.02
C TYR A 129 3.61 -8.86 8.18
N HIS A 130 3.21 -8.47 6.97
CA HIS A 130 2.77 -9.38 5.93
C HIS A 130 3.48 -9.01 4.63
N LEU A 131 4.05 -10.01 3.98
CA LEU A 131 4.59 -9.87 2.64
C LEU A 131 3.47 -10.12 1.63
N ILE A 132 3.24 -9.15 0.75
CA ILE A 132 2.26 -9.26 -0.34
C ILE A 132 3.05 -9.36 -1.65
N TYR A 133 3.03 -10.54 -2.26
CA TYR A 133 3.61 -10.80 -3.57
C TYR A 133 2.53 -10.72 -4.65
N SER A 134 2.65 -9.74 -5.54
CA SER A 134 1.72 -9.51 -6.64
C SER A 134 1.97 -10.46 -7.80
N VAL A 135 0.92 -11.12 -8.30
CA VAL A 135 1.00 -12.12 -9.37
C VAL A 135 0.19 -11.69 -10.58
N GLY A 136 0.78 -11.85 -11.77
CA GLY A 136 0.16 -11.56 -13.06
C GLY A 136 0.55 -10.19 -13.63
N GLY A 137 -0.06 -9.83 -14.77
CA GLY A 137 0.10 -8.51 -15.37
C GLY A 137 -0.70 -7.44 -14.62
N GLN A 138 -0.22 -6.20 -14.62
CA GLN A 138 -1.01 -5.07 -14.14
C GLN A 138 -2.26 -4.88 -15.00
N GLN A 139 -3.42 -4.81 -14.34
CA GLN A 139 -4.72 -4.57 -14.96
C GLN A 139 -5.44 -3.42 -14.27
N GLN A 140 -6.51 -2.91 -14.89
CA GLN A 140 -7.36 -1.93 -14.22
C GLN A 140 -8.04 -2.52 -12.99
N VAL A 141 -8.28 -1.66 -12.00
CA VAL A 141 -9.13 -2.00 -10.86
C VAL A 141 -10.53 -2.39 -11.35
N ASP A 142 -11.12 -3.42 -10.72
CA ASP A 142 -12.45 -3.91 -11.11
C ASP A 142 -13.48 -2.77 -11.13
N GLY A 143 -14.34 -2.76 -12.15
CA GLY A 143 -15.31 -1.69 -12.35
C GLY A 143 -14.73 -0.40 -12.92
N GLY A 144 -13.41 -0.19 -12.89
CA GLY A 144 -12.69 0.91 -13.53
C GLY A 144 -13.42 2.25 -13.38
N ALA A 145 -13.76 2.86 -14.51
CA ALA A 145 -14.47 4.15 -14.55
C ALA A 145 -15.78 4.20 -13.78
N LYS A 146 -16.54 3.10 -13.74
CA LYS A 146 -17.78 3.04 -12.97
C LYS A 146 -17.51 3.20 -11.47
N ARG A 147 -16.39 2.68 -10.96
CA ARG A 147 -16.03 2.69 -9.54
C ARG A 147 -15.71 4.08 -9.03
N TRP A 148 -14.77 4.80 -9.65
CA TRP A 148 -14.43 6.15 -9.19
C TRP A 148 -15.53 7.19 -9.46
N LYS A 149 -16.32 7.03 -10.53
CA LYS A 149 -17.52 7.87 -10.74
C LYS A 149 -18.58 7.65 -9.67
N THR A 150 -18.76 6.41 -9.20
CA THR A 150 -19.66 6.11 -8.07
C THR A 150 -19.18 6.78 -6.79
N ILE A 151 -17.87 6.75 -6.52
CA ILE A 151 -17.26 7.46 -5.39
C ILE A 151 -17.54 8.97 -5.48
N GLN A 152 -17.35 9.58 -6.66
CA GLN A 152 -17.63 11.01 -6.87
C GLN A 152 -19.09 11.34 -6.56
N THR A 153 -20.05 10.55 -7.04
CA THR A 153 -21.49 10.73 -6.72
C THR A 153 -21.77 10.59 -5.21
N ILE A 154 -21.15 9.62 -4.54
CA ILE A 154 -21.30 9.48 -3.08
C ILE A 154 -20.74 10.70 -2.35
N LEU A 155 -19.59 11.24 -2.78
CA LEU A 155 -19.01 12.42 -2.17
C LEU A 155 -19.89 13.66 -2.37
N GLU A 156 -20.55 13.82 -3.52
CA GLU A 156 -21.58 14.86 -3.70
C GLU A 156 -22.72 14.74 -2.68
N LEU A 157 -23.20 13.52 -2.41
CA LEU A 157 -24.19 13.28 -1.36
C LEU A 157 -23.64 13.58 0.04
N VAL A 158 -22.37 13.26 0.33
CA VAL A 158 -21.73 13.63 1.59
C VAL A 158 -21.72 15.16 1.74
N LYS A 159 -21.31 15.89 0.70
CA LYS A 159 -21.30 17.36 0.71
C LYS A 159 -22.69 17.94 0.97
N LYS A 160 -23.73 17.39 0.33
CA LYS A 160 -25.12 17.80 0.53
C LYS A 160 -25.56 17.67 2.00
N HIS A 161 -25.15 16.59 2.67
CA HIS A 161 -25.56 16.29 4.05
C HIS A 161 -24.60 16.82 5.11
N ALA A 162 -23.38 17.23 4.74
CA ALA A 162 -22.32 17.65 5.66
C ALA A 162 -22.78 18.74 6.66
N VAL A 163 -23.50 19.75 6.17
CA VAL A 163 -24.04 20.86 7.00
C VAL A 163 -25.04 20.35 8.04
N ASN A 164 -25.89 19.39 7.67
CA ASN A 164 -26.89 18.84 8.57
C ASN A 164 -26.22 17.99 9.66
N ILE A 165 -25.28 17.14 9.25
CA ILE A 165 -24.50 16.29 10.16
C ILE A 165 -23.68 17.14 11.14
N SER A 166 -23.05 18.23 10.69
CA SER A 166 -22.29 19.11 11.57
C SER A 166 -23.16 19.84 12.60
N LYS A 167 -24.43 20.12 12.27
CA LYS A 167 -25.38 20.73 13.22
C LYS A 167 -25.84 19.73 14.28
N CYS A 168 -26.08 18.48 13.89
CA CYS A 168 -26.46 17.42 14.83
C CYS A 168 -25.30 16.96 15.73
N PHE A 169 -24.05 17.05 15.24
CA PHE A 169 -22.87 16.50 15.91
C PHE A 169 -21.70 17.50 15.94
N TYR A 170 -21.91 18.68 16.54
CA TYR A 170 -20.94 19.79 16.50
C TYR A 170 -19.58 19.48 17.13
N VAL A 171 -19.51 18.60 18.14
CA VAL A 171 -18.25 18.18 18.79
C VAL A 171 -17.56 17.10 17.96
N ASN A 172 -18.33 16.15 17.42
CA ASN A 172 -17.81 14.94 16.78
C ASN A 172 -17.50 15.12 15.29
N VAL A 173 -17.73 16.32 14.74
CA VAL A 173 -17.53 16.62 13.31
C VAL A 173 -16.72 17.90 13.19
N CYS A 174 -15.62 17.84 12.43
CA CYS A 174 -14.95 19.04 11.96
C CYS A 174 -15.56 19.44 10.62
N TYR A 175 -16.27 20.56 10.59
CA TYR A 175 -16.88 21.12 9.39
C TYR A 175 -16.42 22.56 9.19
N LYS A 176 -15.89 22.88 8.02
CA LYS A 176 -15.70 24.26 7.56
C LYS A 176 -16.43 24.46 6.24
N PRO A 177 -17.34 25.44 6.14
CA PRO A 177 -18.08 25.69 4.93
C PRO A 177 -17.15 26.13 3.78
N SER A 178 -17.48 25.70 2.57
CA SER A 178 -16.87 26.22 1.35
C SER A 178 -17.35 27.65 1.08
N GLU A 179 -16.50 28.49 0.49
CA GLU A 179 -16.91 29.80 0.00
C GLU A 179 -17.85 29.71 -1.22
N ARG A 180 -17.71 28.62 -2.00
CA ARG A 180 -18.43 28.39 -3.25
C ARG A 180 -19.17 27.06 -3.24
N GLU A 181 -20.34 27.04 -3.89
CA GLU A 181 -21.14 25.83 -4.03
C GLU A 181 -20.43 24.78 -4.90
N SER A 182 -19.51 25.15 -5.78
CA SER A 182 -18.75 24.20 -6.61
C SER A 182 -17.59 23.51 -5.87
N THR A 183 -17.28 23.93 -4.64
CA THR A 183 -16.14 23.44 -3.86
C THR A 183 -16.58 22.50 -2.74
N PHE A 184 -15.79 21.45 -2.48
CA PHE A 184 -16.08 20.52 -1.39
C PHE A 184 -15.67 21.12 -0.04
N PRO A 185 -16.54 21.10 0.99
CA PRO A 185 -16.23 21.69 2.29
C PRO A 185 -15.20 20.84 3.04
N GLN A 186 -14.42 21.44 3.95
CA GLN A 186 -13.61 20.62 4.85
C GLN A 186 -14.54 19.87 5.79
N PHE A 187 -14.61 18.55 5.66
CA PHE A 187 -15.48 17.70 6.44
C PHE A 187 -14.72 16.48 6.96
N ARG A 188 -14.76 16.26 8.27
CA ARG A 188 -14.09 15.14 8.94
C ARG A 188 -14.90 14.65 10.13
N LEU A 189 -14.97 13.34 10.29
CA LEU A 189 -15.55 12.67 11.46
C LEU A 189 -14.48 12.50 12.53
N GLN A 190 -14.78 12.90 13.77
CA GLN A 190 -13.87 12.77 14.91
C GLN A 190 -14.18 11.53 15.76
N SER A 191 -15.41 11.01 15.67
CA SER A 191 -15.84 9.76 16.28
C SER A 191 -16.75 8.97 15.33
N TYR A 192 -17.10 7.76 15.71
CA TYR A 192 -18.01 6.89 14.97
C TYR A 192 -19.47 7.39 15.00
N GLU A 193 -19.89 8.07 16.06
CA GLU A 193 -21.31 8.42 16.32
C GLU A 193 -22.06 9.13 15.17
N PRO A 194 -21.46 10.07 14.41
CA PRO A 194 -22.17 10.74 13.32
C PRO A 194 -22.33 9.85 12.08
N PHE A 195 -21.53 8.80 11.95
CA PHE A 195 -21.45 7.98 10.74
C PHE A 195 -22.76 7.22 10.43
N PRO A 196 -23.46 6.57 11.37
CA PRO A 196 -24.74 5.93 11.10
C PRO A 196 -25.80 6.87 10.53
N LEU A 197 -25.85 8.13 10.98
CA LEU A 197 -26.79 9.11 10.44
C LEU A 197 -26.39 9.53 9.02
N LEU A 198 -25.10 9.81 8.79
CA LEU A 198 -24.59 10.12 7.45
C LEU A 198 -24.86 8.97 6.47
N TYR A 199 -24.53 7.73 6.87
CA TYR A 199 -24.82 6.50 6.14
C TYR A 199 -26.29 6.41 5.75
N LYS A 200 -27.20 6.62 6.72
CA LYS A 200 -28.65 6.58 6.49
C LYS A 200 -29.10 7.65 5.50
N LEU A 201 -28.58 8.88 5.61
CA LEU A 201 -28.93 9.98 4.71
C LEU A 201 -28.42 9.74 3.28
N ILE A 202 -27.21 9.19 3.12
CA ILE A 202 -26.67 8.83 1.80
C ILE A 202 -27.54 7.77 1.15
N ILE A 203 -27.90 6.70 1.87
CA ILE A 203 -28.77 5.63 1.33
C ILE A 203 -30.15 6.19 0.97
N LEU A 204 -30.76 6.97 1.86
CA LEU A 204 -32.05 7.57 1.62
C LEU A 204 -32.01 8.49 0.41
N SER A 205 -31.00 9.37 0.28
CA SER A 205 -30.85 10.21 -0.91
C SER A 205 -30.57 9.38 -2.16
N PHE A 206 -29.75 8.34 -2.07
CA PHE A 206 -29.45 7.48 -3.22
C PHE A 206 -30.69 6.73 -3.72
N ILE A 207 -31.58 6.31 -2.81
CA ILE A 207 -32.82 5.60 -3.12
C ILE A 207 -33.98 6.56 -3.46
N LEU A 208 -34.09 7.69 -2.76
CA LEU A 208 -35.25 8.62 -2.81
C LEU A 208 -35.04 9.83 -3.73
N GLU A 209 -33.81 10.32 -3.95
CA GLU A 209 -33.53 11.35 -4.98
C GLU A 209 -33.55 10.78 -6.40
N ALA A 210 -33.92 9.52 -6.55
CA ALA A 210 -34.60 9.02 -7.74
C ALA A 210 -35.98 9.71 -7.89
N HIS A 211 -36.00 11.04 -8.03
CA HIS A 211 -37.14 11.84 -8.51
C HIS A 211 -37.38 11.65 -10.01
N SER A 212 -36.99 10.50 -10.52
CA SER A 212 -37.08 10.14 -11.91
C SER A 212 -37.72 8.76 -11.90
N SER A 213 -38.71 8.57 -12.78
CA SER A 213 -39.54 7.37 -12.81
C SER A 213 -38.69 6.11 -12.75
N VAL A 214 -39.27 4.98 -12.35
CA VAL A 214 -38.58 3.67 -12.38
C VAL A 214 -37.89 3.43 -13.74
N GLU A 215 -38.41 4.01 -14.84
CA GLU A 215 -37.74 4.01 -16.15
C GLU A 215 -36.37 4.73 -16.18
N TYR A 216 -36.16 5.84 -15.47
CA TYR A 216 -34.86 6.51 -15.40
C TYR A 216 -33.84 5.70 -14.57
N LEU A 217 -34.26 5.02 -13.51
CA LEU A 217 -33.41 4.06 -12.81
C LEU A 217 -33.05 2.88 -13.73
N VAL A 218 -33.98 2.40 -14.55
CA VAL A 218 -33.73 1.36 -15.56
C VAL A 218 -32.84 1.86 -16.70
N HIS A 219 -32.87 3.16 -17.05
CA HIS A 219 -31.97 3.77 -18.04
C HIS A 219 -30.59 4.14 -17.49
N LYS A 220 -30.49 4.53 -16.21
CA LYS A 220 -29.22 4.81 -15.50
C LYS A 220 -28.51 3.52 -15.07
N PHE A 221 -29.29 2.47 -14.78
CA PHE A 221 -28.82 1.16 -14.39
C PHE A 221 -29.47 0.07 -15.29
N PRO A 222 -29.15 0.04 -16.59
CA PRO A 222 -29.70 -0.98 -17.49
C PRO A 222 -29.28 -2.36 -17.00
N ARG A 223 -30.27 -3.27 -16.87
CA ARG A 223 -30.13 -4.66 -16.41
C ARG A 223 -29.15 -4.85 -15.24
N LEU A 224 -29.61 -4.58 -14.01
CA LEU A 224 -28.95 -5.02 -12.76
C LEU A 224 -27.41 -4.95 -12.83
N ASP A 225 -26.83 -3.75 -12.88
CA ASP A 225 -25.39 -3.55 -12.68
C ASP A 225 -25.06 -3.89 -11.21
N LEU A 226 -25.05 -5.18 -10.89
CA LEU A 226 -24.73 -5.75 -9.58
C LEU A 226 -23.37 -5.22 -9.09
N GLN A 227 -22.47 -4.92 -10.02
CA GLN A 227 -21.20 -4.27 -9.74
C GLN A 227 -21.34 -2.88 -9.09
N LEU A 228 -22.26 -2.04 -9.54
CA LEU A 228 -22.49 -0.71 -8.94
C LEU A 228 -23.07 -0.84 -7.53
N PHE A 229 -24.05 -1.73 -7.34
CA PHE A 229 -24.61 -2.02 -6.02
C PHE A 229 -23.56 -2.57 -5.05
N LEU A 230 -22.70 -3.47 -5.51
CA LEU A 230 -21.60 -3.98 -4.70
C LEU A 230 -20.60 -2.88 -4.34
N ILE A 231 -20.21 -2.01 -5.28
CA ILE A 231 -19.32 -0.88 -4.99
C ILE A 231 -19.93 0.05 -3.93
N ILE A 232 -21.21 0.40 -4.05
CA ILE A 232 -21.91 1.26 -3.09
C ILE A 232 -22.01 0.58 -1.72
N ARG A 233 -22.39 -0.71 -1.71
CA ARG A 233 -22.45 -1.51 -0.50
C ARG A 233 -21.08 -1.54 0.18
N ASP A 234 -20.00 -1.79 -0.54
CA ASP A 234 -18.67 -1.90 0.03
C ASP A 234 -18.19 -0.54 0.55
N LEU A 235 -18.47 0.56 -0.17
CA LEU A 235 -18.15 1.92 0.29
C LEU A 235 -18.87 2.29 1.61
N LEU A 236 -20.14 1.90 1.74
CA LEU A 236 -20.99 2.29 2.86
C LEU A 236 -20.91 1.30 4.03
N SER A 237 -20.99 0.00 3.77
CA SER A 237 -21.07 -1.06 4.77
C SER A 237 -19.70 -1.58 5.24
N SER A 238 -18.65 -1.45 4.43
CA SER A 238 -17.28 -1.85 4.83
C SER A 238 -16.47 -0.70 5.42
N GLU A 239 -17.14 0.32 5.94
CA GLU A 239 -16.54 1.46 6.65
C GLU A 239 -15.50 2.25 5.85
N VAL A 240 -15.42 2.08 4.53
CA VAL A 240 -14.44 2.78 3.68
C VAL A 240 -14.60 4.29 3.81
N LEU A 241 -15.85 4.78 3.76
CA LEU A 241 -16.13 6.20 3.97
C LEU A 241 -15.80 6.65 5.39
N LEU A 242 -16.09 5.83 6.41
CA LEU A 242 -15.73 6.16 7.79
C LEU A 242 -14.21 6.32 7.94
N VAL A 243 -13.44 5.36 7.43
CA VAL A 243 -11.97 5.41 7.43
C VAL A 243 -11.47 6.64 6.67
N ALA A 244 -12.02 6.93 5.49
CA ALA A 244 -11.60 8.08 4.71
C ALA A 244 -11.87 9.42 5.42
N PHE A 245 -13.05 9.56 6.02
CA PHE A 245 -13.45 10.79 6.72
C PHE A 245 -12.95 10.90 8.15
N THR A 246 -12.35 9.87 8.74
CA THR A 246 -11.67 9.98 10.05
C THR A 246 -10.22 10.41 9.91
N ASN A 247 -9.57 10.02 8.81
CA ASN A 247 -8.20 10.41 8.48
C ASN A 247 -8.05 11.93 8.30
N ARG A 248 -6.93 12.48 8.79
CA ARG A 248 -6.59 13.91 8.66
C ARG A 248 -5.78 14.17 7.40
N TYR A 249 -6.30 15.03 6.54
CA TYR A 249 -5.57 15.52 5.37
C TYR A 249 -4.26 16.22 5.76
N ARG A 250 -3.19 15.96 5.01
CA ARG A 250 -1.79 16.39 5.23
C ARG A 250 -1.12 15.90 6.50
N VAL A 251 -1.80 15.07 7.31
CA VAL A 251 -1.23 14.44 8.51
C VAL A 251 -1.19 12.93 8.35
N ASN A 252 -2.30 12.33 7.95
CA ASN A 252 -2.42 10.90 7.69
C ASN A 252 -2.30 10.55 6.21
N TYR A 253 -2.66 11.48 5.31
CA TYR A 253 -2.62 11.26 3.87
C TYR A 253 -2.50 12.56 3.08
N GLY A 254 -2.07 12.47 1.82
CA GLY A 254 -2.11 13.55 0.85
C GLY A 254 -1.45 13.15 -0.47
N VAL A 255 -1.52 14.02 -1.47
CA VAL A 255 -0.69 13.91 -2.68
C VAL A 255 0.66 14.56 -2.37
N ASN A 256 1.75 13.89 -2.73
CA ASN A 256 3.09 14.41 -2.47
C ASN A 256 3.40 15.54 -3.47
N PRO A 257 3.70 16.77 -3.02
CA PRO A 257 4.01 17.89 -3.90
C PRO A 257 5.45 17.85 -4.46
N SER A 258 6.28 16.91 -4.01
CA SER A 258 7.68 16.83 -4.44
C SER A 258 7.77 16.44 -5.92
N SER A 259 8.46 17.26 -6.71
CA SER A 259 8.71 17.00 -8.15
C SER A 259 9.50 15.72 -8.41
N SER A 260 10.22 15.20 -7.40
CA SER A 260 10.87 13.89 -7.45
C SER A 260 9.93 12.70 -7.30
N PHE A 261 8.67 12.93 -6.87
CA PHE A 261 7.69 11.90 -6.58
C PHE A 261 6.57 11.93 -7.64
N ASN A 262 6.72 11.10 -8.67
CA ASN A 262 5.86 11.11 -9.85
C ASN A 262 4.50 10.39 -9.68
N ARG A 263 3.89 10.46 -8.49
CA ARG A 263 2.61 9.80 -8.20
C ARG A 263 1.55 10.82 -7.85
N LEU A 264 0.45 10.81 -8.61
CA LEU A 264 -0.67 11.73 -8.45
C LEU A 264 -1.75 11.17 -7.50
N MET A 265 -1.73 9.87 -7.21
CA MET A 265 -2.58 9.27 -6.18
C MET A 265 -2.14 9.67 -4.75
N ALA A 266 -3.11 9.80 -3.84
CA ALA A 266 -2.83 10.04 -2.43
C ALA A 266 -2.08 8.87 -1.78
N VAL A 267 -1.14 9.21 -0.91
CA VAL A 267 -0.28 8.27 -0.18
C VAL A 267 -0.38 8.50 1.33
N PRO A 268 -0.12 7.46 2.15
CA PRO A 268 -0.13 7.61 3.60
C PRO A 268 1.08 8.41 4.09
N PHE A 269 0.83 9.31 5.05
CA PHE A 269 1.83 10.17 5.68
C PHE A 269 2.15 9.67 7.09
N ARG A 270 3.44 9.63 7.45
CA ARG A 270 3.94 9.27 8.78
C ARG A 270 3.89 10.45 9.74
N ALA A 271 4.09 11.65 9.21
CA ALA A 271 3.99 12.92 9.90
C ALA A 271 3.47 13.97 8.90
N LYS A 272 3.27 15.21 9.36
CA LYS A 272 2.76 16.29 8.51
C LYS A 272 3.60 16.43 7.25
N ASP A 273 2.98 16.21 6.09
CA ASP A 273 3.62 16.27 4.77
C ASP A 273 4.83 15.33 4.56
N VAL A 274 5.00 14.32 5.43
CA VAL A 274 6.07 13.32 5.33
C VAL A 274 5.49 11.98 4.96
N VAL A 275 5.82 11.52 3.76
CA VAL A 275 5.35 10.26 3.20
C VAL A 275 5.98 9.05 3.92
N THR A 276 5.23 7.96 4.05
CA THR A 276 5.73 6.66 4.58
C THR A 276 6.65 5.95 3.58
N ASP A 277 7.51 5.01 3.99
CA ASP A 277 8.50 4.41 3.06
C ASP A 277 7.91 3.39 2.04
N ARG A 278 6.63 2.99 2.17
CA ARG A 278 5.93 2.01 1.30
C ARG A 278 4.57 2.55 0.83
N THR A 279 4.60 3.40 -0.19
CA THR A 279 3.65 4.51 -0.38
C THR A 279 2.38 4.17 -1.16
N GLY A 280 1.48 3.38 -0.58
CA GLY A 280 0.14 3.21 -1.13
C GLY A 280 -0.85 2.63 -0.14
N PHE A 281 -2.12 3.00 -0.26
CA PHE A 281 -3.18 2.36 0.52
C PHE A 281 -3.46 0.96 -0.01
N SER A 282 -3.53 -0.03 0.89
CA SER A 282 -3.81 -1.42 0.51
C SER A 282 -5.20 -1.62 -0.07
N HIS A 283 -6.18 -0.83 0.38
CA HIS A 283 -7.56 -0.87 -0.10
C HIS A 283 -7.76 0.14 -1.23
N PRO A 284 -8.17 -0.29 -2.45
CA PRO A 284 -8.27 0.60 -3.61
C PRO A 284 -9.29 1.71 -3.40
N ASP A 285 -10.44 1.42 -2.79
CA ASP A 285 -11.46 2.46 -2.57
C ASP A 285 -11.04 3.51 -1.54
N VAL A 286 -10.27 3.12 -0.51
CA VAL A 286 -9.68 4.10 0.41
C VAL A 286 -8.71 5.00 -0.35
N ALA A 287 -7.85 4.42 -1.21
CA ALA A 287 -6.94 5.19 -2.05
C ALA A 287 -7.69 6.18 -2.96
N LEU A 288 -8.76 5.73 -3.62
CA LEU A 288 -9.58 6.55 -4.51
C LEU A 288 -10.25 7.71 -3.76
N VAL A 289 -10.93 7.41 -2.63
CA VAL A 289 -11.62 8.43 -1.83
C VAL A 289 -10.62 9.45 -1.28
N LEU A 290 -9.50 9.00 -0.71
CA LEU A 290 -8.48 9.90 -0.16
C LEU A 290 -7.77 10.73 -1.24
N THR A 291 -7.60 10.18 -2.45
CA THR A 291 -7.08 10.94 -3.61
C THR A 291 -8.08 12.03 -4.00
N GLN A 292 -9.35 11.67 -4.15
CA GLN A 292 -10.41 12.64 -4.45
C GLN A 292 -10.47 13.77 -3.43
N LEU A 293 -10.45 13.43 -2.13
CA LEU A 293 -10.47 14.41 -1.04
C LEU A 293 -9.21 15.28 -1.04
N SER A 294 -8.04 14.71 -1.33
CA SER A 294 -6.78 15.48 -1.39
C SER A 294 -6.89 16.59 -2.44
N TYR A 295 -7.34 16.28 -3.65
CA TYR A 295 -7.52 17.28 -4.71
C TYR A 295 -8.67 18.25 -4.44
N TYR A 296 -9.78 17.79 -3.85
CA TYR A 296 -10.83 18.68 -3.40
C TYR A 296 -10.34 19.71 -2.36
N TYR A 297 -9.38 19.33 -1.51
CA TYR A 297 -8.83 20.22 -0.48
C TYR A 297 -7.65 21.07 -0.95
N SER A 298 -6.79 20.58 -1.86
CA SER A 298 -5.64 21.34 -2.40
C SER A 298 -5.99 22.20 -3.61
N GLY A 299 -7.02 21.79 -4.36
CA GLY A 299 -7.19 22.17 -5.75
C GLY A 299 -6.13 21.54 -6.66
N LEU A 300 -6.29 21.78 -7.97
CA LEU A 300 -5.29 21.41 -8.97
C LEU A 300 -4.06 22.34 -8.93
N ASN A 301 -2.91 21.85 -9.40
CA ASN A 301 -1.69 22.65 -9.59
C ASN A 301 -1.55 23.14 -11.05
N GLU A 302 -0.68 24.12 -11.27
CA GLU A 302 -0.55 24.87 -12.53
C GLU A 302 -0.15 23.99 -13.74
N GLU A 303 0.57 22.89 -13.50
CA GLU A 303 1.08 22.00 -14.57
C GLU A 303 0.06 20.92 -15.00
N GLU A 304 -1.13 20.88 -14.40
CA GLU A 304 -1.98 19.67 -14.39
C GLU A 304 -3.23 19.72 -15.32
N THR A 305 -3.46 20.75 -16.16
CA THR A 305 -4.73 20.84 -16.92
C THR A 305 -4.62 21.12 -18.43
N ASP A 306 -5.38 20.35 -19.24
CA ASP A 306 -5.79 20.68 -20.62
C ASP A 306 -7.32 20.95 -20.65
N PRO A 307 -7.77 22.22 -20.59
CA PRO A 307 -9.14 22.61 -20.29
C PRO A 307 -10.15 22.52 -21.45
N ALA A 308 -9.74 22.11 -22.66
CA ALA A 308 -10.53 22.33 -23.87
C ALA A 308 -11.77 21.45 -24.08
N SER A 309 -11.84 20.27 -23.46
CA SER A 309 -12.89 19.29 -23.80
C SER A 309 -14.15 19.35 -22.93
N ILE A 310 -14.11 19.98 -21.74
CA ILE A 310 -15.20 19.90 -20.74
C ILE A 310 -15.66 21.28 -20.23
N TYR A 311 -15.08 22.35 -20.79
CA TYR A 311 -15.24 23.72 -20.31
C TYR A 311 -16.70 24.18 -20.13
N ASP A 312 -17.59 23.83 -21.07
CA ASP A 312 -18.98 24.24 -21.04
C ASP A 312 -19.76 23.63 -19.86
N GLN A 313 -19.40 22.42 -19.42
CA GLN A 313 -19.98 21.81 -18.23
C GLN A 313 -19.45 22.47 -16.94
N TRP A 314 -18.22 22.97 -16.94
CA TRP A 314 -17.60 23.61 -15.79
C TRP A 314 -18.21 24.98 -15.46
N ILE A 315 -18.50 25.78 -16.48
CA ILE A 315 -19.12 27.11 -16.33
C ILE A 315 -20.57 27.04 -15.86
N LEU A 316 -21.31 25.99 -16.21
CA LEU A 316 -22.72 25.83 -15.81
C LEU A 316 -22.94 25.65 -14.30
N TYR A 317 -21.96 25.13 -13.58
CA TYR A 317 -22.04 24.84 -12.14
C TYR A 317 -21.37 25.90 -11.26
N GLU A 318 -20.86 26.97 -11.85
CA GLU A 318 -20.23 28.08 -11.12
C GLU A 318 -21.21 29.26 -10.99
N ASP A 319 -21.11 29.99 -9.89
CA ASP A 319 -22.01 31.10 -9.58
C ASP A 319 -21.75 32.30 -10.51
N GLU A 320 -22.77 32.82 -11.21
CA GLU A 320 -22.59 33.86 -12.24
C GLU A 320 -21.87 35.12 -11.74
N LYS A 321 -22.01 35.44 -10.45
CA LYS A 321 -21.35 36.57 -9.77
C LYS A 321 -19.83 36.47 -9.72
N TYR A 322 -19.27 35.26 -9.82
CA TYR A 322 -17.82 35.00 -9.71
C TYR A 322 -17.17 34.67 -11.05
N ILE A 323 -17.93 34.70 -12.15
CA ILE A 323 -17.42 34.40 -13.50
C ILE A 323 -17.18 35.72 -14.25
N PRO A 324 -15.92 36.08 -14.55
CA PRO A 324 -15.62 37.21 -15.44
C PRO A 324 -16.29 37.04 -16.80
N LYS A 325 -16.85 38.13 -17.35
CA LYS A 325 -17.56 38.12 -18.64
C LYS A 325 -16.69 37.62 -19.81
N SER A 326 -15.36 37.72 -19.69
CA SER A 326 -14.37 37.27 -20.67
C SER A 326 -14.29 35.75 -20.80
N ILE A 327 -14.55 34.99 -19.73
CA ILE A 327 -14.39 33.52 -19.71
C ILE A 327 -15.72 32.78 -19.84
N LYS A 328 -16.85 33.47 -20.01
CA LYS A 328 -18.19 32.85 -20.06
C LYS A 328 -18.43 31.96 -21.30
N GLN A 329 -17.57 32.05 -22.32
CA GLN A 329 -17.66 31.27 -23.56
C GLN A 329 -16.27 30.80 -23.96
N TRP A 330 -16.09 29.50 -24.22
CA TRP A 330 -14.80 28.92 -24.61
C TRP A 330 -14.13 29.68 -25.78
N ASN A 331 -14.93 30.08 -26.78
CA ASN A 331 -14.47 30.79 -27.97
C ASN A 331 -13.91 32.20 -27.71
N LYS A 332 -14.01 32.73 -26.49
CA LYS A 332 -13.49 34.05 -26.09
C LYS A 332 -12.23 33.97 -25.22
N ILE A 333 -11.78 32.76 -24.90
CA ILE A 333 -10.62 32.53 -24.04
C ILE A 333 -9.38 32.46 -24.91
N ASN A 334 -8.49 33.45 -24.78
CA ASN A 334 -7.21 33.41 -25.46
C ASN A 334 -6.24 32.56 -24.63
N LEU A 335 -6.07 31.28 -24.96
CA LEU A 335 -5.12 30.37 -24.29
C LEU A 335 -3.64 30.77 -24.48
N LYS A 336 -3.33 31.80 -25.28
CA LYS A 336 -1.98 32.39 -25.39
C LYS A 336 -1.77 33.57 -24.44
N ASP A 337 -2.84 34.05 -23.80
CA ASP A 337 -2.80 35.11 -22.81
C ASP A 337 -2.65 34.49 -21.42
N TYR A 338 -1.42 34.57 -20.89
CA TYR A 338 -1.06 34.07 -19.57
C TYR A 338 -1.96 34.66 -18.48
N GLN A 339 -2.40 35.91 -18.62
CA GLN A 339 -3.19 36.58 -17.61
C GLN A 339 -4.64 36.05 -17.55
N GLN A 340 -5.26 35.76 -18.70
CA GLN A 340 -6.61 35.17 -18.75
C GLN A 340 -6.62 33.71 -18.32
N GLN A 341 -5.60 32.95 -18.72
CA GLN A 341 -5.47 31.53 -18.39
C GLN A 341 -5.18 31.31 -16.90
N PHE A 342 -4.26 32.08 -16.31
CA PHE A 342 -3.80 31.86 -14.93
C PHE A 342 -4.58 32.67 -13.90
N ASP A 343 -4.68 34.00 -14.05
CA ASP A 343 -5.24 34.85 -12.99
C ASP A 343 -6.75 34.70 -12.85
N TYR A 344 -7.46 34.35 -13.93
CA TYR A 344 -8.92 34.26 -13.92
C TYR A 344 -9.45 32.84 -14.05
N LEU A 345 -8.99 32.05 -15.02
CA LEU A 345 -9.55 30.74 -15.29
C LEU A 345 -9.11 29.71 -14.25
N PHE A 346 -7.80 29.56 -14.06
CA PHE A 346 -7.24 28.60 -13.13
C PHE A 346 -7.57 28.93 -11.68
N SER A 347 -7.40 30.19 -11.26
CA SER A 347 -7.75 30.63 -9.90
C SER A 347 -9.23 30.37 -9.54
N THR A 348 -10.13 30.49 -10.52
CA THR A 348 -11.56 30.26 -10.35
C THR A 348 -11.90 28.78 -10.32
N LEU A 349 -11.29 27.97 -11.18
CA LEU A 349 -11.72 26.59 -11.42
C LEU A 349 -10.91 25.54 -10.65
N ARG A 350 -9.74 25.89 -10.09
CA ARG A 350 -8.84 24.91 -9.44
C ARG A 350 -9.48 24.13 -8.28
N HIS A 351 -10.50 24.66 -7.62
CA HIS A 351 -11.26 23.99 -6.54
C HIS A 351 -12.67 23.55 -6.96
N ASN A 352 -13.01 23.65 -8.24
CA ASN A 352 -14.30 23.21 -8.75
C ASN A 352 -14.30 21.68 -8.82
N MET A 353 -15.24 21.04 -8.14
CA MET A 353 -15.31 19.59 -8.02
C MET A 353 -15.39 18.90 -9.39
N LEU A 354 -16.10 19.45 -10.37
CA LEU A 354 -16.24 18.83 -11.70
C LEU A 354 -14.94 18.88 -12.51
N VAL A 355 -14.19 19.98 -12.39
CA VAL A 355 -12.87 20.13 -13.01
C VAL A 355 -11.91 19.10 -12.42
N ILE A 356 -11.91 18.97 -11.10
CA ILE A 356 -11.11 17.97 -10.37
C ILE A 356 -11.53 16.55 -10.76
N ASN A 357 -12.84 16.26 -10.84
CA ASN A 357 -13.35 14.95 -11.27
C ASN A 357 -12.86 14.59 -12.67
N CYS A 358 -12.94 15.54 -13.61
CA CYS A 358 -12.42 15.34 -14.96
C CYS A 358 -10.92 15.03 -14.95
N PHE A 359 -10.13 15.86 -14.26
CA PHE A 359 -8.68 15.64 -14.16
C PHE A 359 -8.37 14.24 -13.61
N LEU A 360 -9.02 13.87 -12.51
CA LEU A 360 -8.84 12.58 -11.87
C LEU A 360 -9.27 11.41 -12.76
N ASP A 361 -10.40 11.51 -13.44
CA ASP A 361 -10.91 10.47 -14.32
C ASP A 361 -9.94 10.14 -15.46
N TYR A 362 -9.43 11.17 -16.14
CA TYR A 362 -8.69 11.00 -17.38
C TYR A 362 -7.18 10.94 -17.20
N PHE A 363 -6.62 11.62 -16.21
CA PHE A 363 -5.16 11.75 -16.06
C PHE A 363 -4.59 10.97 -14.88
N VAL A 364 -5.36 10.79 -13.80
CA VAL A 364 -4.86 10.10 -12.60
C VAL A 364 -5.37 8.66 -12.55
N PHE A 365 -6.67 8.46 -12.36
CA PHE A 365 -7.25 7.14 -12.14
C PHE A 365 -7.08 6.22 -13.33
N SER A 366 -7.31 6.70 -14.56
CA SER A 366 -7.11 5.90 -15.78
C SER A 366 -5.68 5.32 -15.90
N ARG A 367 -4.67 6.03 -15.36
CA ARG A 367 -3.25 5.67 -15.46
C ARG A 367 -2.74 4.92 -14.24
N GLU A 368 -3.09 5.37 -13.05
CA GLU A 368 -2.48 4.91 -11.79
C GLU A 368 -3.30 3.88 -11.02
N THR A 369 -4.60 3.70 -11.33
CA THR A 369 -5.45 2.70 -10.62
C THR A 369 -5.25 1.30 -11.20
N LYS A 370 -4.03 0.79 -11.05
CA LYS A 370 -3.67 -0.56 -11.47
C LYS A 370 -3.70 -1.52 -10.30
N GLN A 371 -4.20 -2.72 -10.55
CA GLN A 371 -4.13 -3.84 -9.62
C GLN A 371 -3.55 -5.07 -10.31
N PHE A 372 -3.06 -6.01 -9.51
CA PHE A 372 -2.68 -7.33 -9.98
C PHE A 372 -3.85 -8.30 -9.75
N PRO A 373 -4.10 -9.24 -10.67
CA PRO A 373 -5.24 -10.16 -10.59
C PRO A 373 -5.19 -11.07 -9.36
N HIS A 374 -3.98 -11.39 -8.90
CA HIS A 374 -3.79 -12.23 -7.73
C HIS A 374 -2.73 -11.64 -6.81
N LYS A 375 -2.88 -11.90 -5.52
CA LYS A 375 -1.90 -11.58 -4.49
C LYS A 375 -1.64 -12.86 -3.71
N LEU A 376 -0.38 -13.25 -3.63
CA LEU A 376 0.06 -14.24 -2.66
C LEU A 376 0.46 -13.48 -1.40
N VAL A 377 0.05 -13.98 -0.24
CA VAL A 377 0.37 -13.35 1.04
C VAL A 377 1.08 -14.37 1.90
N ALA A 378 2.18 -13.94 2.50
CA ALA A 378 2.85 -14.68 3.55
C ALA A 378 2.97 -13.81 4.79
N SER A 379 2.71 -14.41 5.94
CA SER A 379 2.96 -13.79 7.24
C SER A 379 4.30 -14.27 7.77
N VAL A 380 4.89 -13.52 8.70
CA VAL A 380 6.10 -13.99 9.40
C VAL A 380 5.80 -15.22 10.28
N TRP A 381 4.53 -15.51 10.55
CA TRP A 381 4.14 -16.79 11.19
C TRP A 381 4.33 -18.01 10.27
N ASN A 382 4.51 -17.82 8.97
CA ASN A 382 4.91 -18.90 8.08
C ASN A 382 6.31 -19.43 8.43
N PHE A 383 7.18 -18.61 9.06
CA PHE A 383 8.45 -19.09 9.60
C PHE A 383 8.23 -20.05 10.75
N SER A 384 7.39 -19.68 11.71
CA SER A 384 7.27 -20.44 12.95
C SER A 384 6.50 -21.74 12.79
N SER A 385 5.96 -22.06 11.60
CA SER A 385 5.09 -23.22 11.35
C SER A 385 5.53 -24.47 12.10
N SER A 386 4.58 -25.28 12.60
CA SER A 386 4.86 -26.43 13.48
C SER A 386 5.85 -27.46 12.89
N LEU A 387 6.03 -27.47 11.58
CA LEU A 387 7.02 -28.29 10.87
C LEU A 387 8.47 -27.80 11.01
N LEU A 388 8.65 -26.57 11.51
CA LEU A 388 9.93 -25.86 11.65
C LEU A 388 10.24 -25.49 13.12
N SER A 389 9.40 -25.90 14.07
CA SER A 389 9.51 -25.49 15.48
C SER A 389 10.83 -25.89 16.14
N GLU A 390 11.48 -26.97 15.70
CA GLU A 390 12.78 -27.40 16.22
C GLU A 390 13.97 -26.67 15.57
N ILE A 391 13.72 -25.89 14.51
CA ILE A 391 14.72 -25.31 13.61
C ILE A 391 14.87 -23.79 13.82
N ILE A 392 13.96 -23.14 14.54
CA ILE A 392 13.98 -21.69 14.77
C ILE A 392 14.19 -21.37 16.25
N THR A 393 15.02 -20.40 16.55
CA THR A 393 15.21 -19.88 17.92
C THR A 393 15.22 -18.36 17.88
N GLY A 394 14.33 -17.74 18.66
CA GLY A 394 14.20 -16.28 18.73
C GLY A 394 14.62 -15.74 20.09
N PHE A 395 15.16 -14.53 20.09
CA PHE A 395 15.45 -13.74 21.27
C PHE A 395 14.71 -12.41 21.17
N SER A 396 14.29 -11.85 22.30
CA SER A 396 13.71 -10.51 22.35
C SER A 396 14.02 -9.87 23.69
N GLY A 397 14.21 -8.56 23.69
CA GLY A 397 14.34 -7.77 24.91
C GLY A 397 13.01 -7.45 25.61
N THR A 398 11.87 -7.66 24.94
CA THR A 398 10.53 -7.33 25.48
C THR A 398 9.56 -8.51 25.38
N ASN A 399 8.47 -8.44 26.15
CA ASN A 399 7.43 -9.46 26.19
C ASN A 399 6.06 -8.98 25.68
N ASP A 400 6.04 -7.88 24.92
CA ASP A 400 4.81 -7.12 24.63
C ASP A 400 3.79 -7.90 23.77
N ILE A 401 4.25 -8.84 22.94
CA ILE A 401 3.39 -9.58 22.00
C ILE A 401 3.14 -11.05 22.37
N GLN A 402 3.48 -11.48 23.59
CA GLN A 402 3.36 -12.88 24.04
C GLN A 402 2.00 -13.50 23.70
N LEU A 403 0.92 -12.76 23.97
CA LEU A 403 -0.46 -13.22 23.75
C LEU A 403 -0.84 -13.30 22.27
N LEU A 404 -0.08 -12.64 21.40
CA LEU A 404 -0.31 -12.62 19.96
C LEU A 404 0.50 -13.70 19.23
N LEU A 405 1.54 -14.27 19.84
CA LEU A 405 2.38 -15.28 19.19
C LEU A 405 1.60 -16.57 18.88
N PRO A 406 1.91 -17.26 17.76
CA PRO A 406 1.30 -18.55 17.44
C PRO A 406 1.44 -19.58 18.57
N ILE A 407 0.38 -20.36 18.80
CA ILE A 407 0.26 -21.29 19.95
C ILE A 407 1.37 -22.35 20.06
N HIS A 408 2.08 -22.63 18.97
CA HIS A 408 3.16 -23.61 18.93
C HIS A 408 4.52 -23.00 19.32
N ILE A 409 4.63 -21.68 19.40
CA ILE A 409 5.84 -21.00 19.87
C ILE A 409 5.89 -21.16 21.39
N ARG A 410 7.00 -21.73 21.87
CA ARG A 410 7.27 -21.88 23.30
C ARG A 410 8.20 -20.76 23.72
N GLN A 411 7.68 -19.83 24.51
CA GLN A 411 8.49 -18.78 25.11
C GLN A 411 9.13 -19.29 26.40
N TYR A 412 10.41 -18.96 26.59
CA TYR A 412 11.17 -19.31 27.78
C TYR A 412 11.73 -18.04 28.42
N ASP A 413 10.92 -17.42 29.26
CA ASP A 413 11.29 -16.18 29.94
C ASP A 413 12.33 -16.47 31.03
N LEU A 414 13.52 -15.90 30.88
CA LEU A 414 14.59 -16.03 31.88
C LEU A 414 14.23 -15.21 33.12
N SER A 415 14.23 -15.85 34.30
CA SER A 415 13.90 -15.20 35.58
C SER A 415 14.77 -13.99 35.89
N GLU A 416 16.00 -13.96 35.38
CA GLU A 416 16.96 -12.87 35.55
C GLU A 416 16.57 -11.61 34.76
N LEU A 417 15.81 -11.77 33.66
CA LEU A 417 15.41 -10.69 32.76
C LEU A 417 13.99 -10.18 33.00
N GLN A 418 13.18 -10.84 33.86
CA GLN A 418 11.79 -10.39 34.15
C GLN A 418 11.66 -8.94 34.66
N LYS A 419 12.75 -8.33 35.15
CA LYS A 419 12.76 -6.95 35.65
C LYS A 419 12.77 -5.90 34.53
N THR A 420 13.14 -6.23 33.30
CA THR A 420 13.25 -5.25 32.20
C THR A 420 11.89 -4.63 31.84
N ASP A 421 10.84 -5.44 31.75
CA ASP A 421 9.48 -4.95 31.47
C ASP A 421 8.98 -4.00 32.58
N THR A 422 9.34 -4.30 33.84
CA THR A 422 8.98 -3.45 34.99
C THR A 422 9.68 -2.08 34.92
N ILE A 423 10.90 -2.02 34.37
CA ILE A 423 11.65 -0.77 34.19
C ILE A 423 11.00 0.11 33.11
N VAL A 424 10.50 -0.49 32.02
CA VAL A 424 9.76 0.24 30.97
C VAL A 424 8.47 0.84 31.53
N LEU A 425 7.67 0.04 32.25
CA LEU A 425 6.46 0.52 32.93
C LEU A 425 6.75 1.66 33.92
N ASN A 426 7.79 1.51 34.75
CA ASN A 426 8.19 2.57 35.68
C ASN A 426 8.63 3.85 34.96
N ASN A 427 9.26 3.74 33.78
CA ASN A 427 9.60 4.90 32.97
C ASN A 427 8.37 5.55 32.34
N LEU A 428 7.38 4.77 31.89
CA LEU A 428 6.12 5.30 31.33
C LEU A 428 5.28 6.01 32.41
N LEU A 429 5.28 5.50 33.64
CA LEU A 429 4.54 6.04 34.78
C LEU A 429 5.25 7.22 35.50
N LYS A 430 6.35 7.72 34.93
CA LYS A 430 7.02 8.92 35.43
C LYS A 430 6.14 10.15 35.25
N SER A 431 6.10 11.01 36.26
CA SER A 431 5.27 12.23 36.25
C SER A 431 5.60 13.18 35.10
N GLU A 432 6.82 13.13 34.57
CA GLU A 432 7.23 13.90 33.39
C GLU A 432 6.49 13.47 32.10
N ASN A 433 5.93 12.25 32.06
CA ASN A 433 5.21 11.71 30.91
C ASN A 433 3.68 11.88 30.99
N GLU A 434 3.14 12.40 32.10
CA GLU A 434 1.69 12.59 32.29
C GLU A 434 1.10 13.75 31.46
N ASN A 435 1.95 14.64 30.92
CA ASN A 435 1.54 15.87 30.25
C ASN A 435 1.80 15.90 28.73
N TYR A 436 2.00 14.74 28.09
CA TYR A 436 2.28 14.63 26.65
C TYR A 436 1.03 14.49 25.77
#